data_AF-A0A9N8HJM3-F1
#
_entry.id   AF-A0A9N8HJM3-F1
#
_cell.length_a   1.000
_cell.length_b   1.000
_cell.length_c   1.000
_cell.angle_alpha   90.00
_cell.angle_beta   90.00
_cell.angle_gamma   90.00
#
_symmetry.space_group_name_H-M   'P 1'
#
loop_
_entity.id
_entity.type
_entity.pdbx_description
1 polymer ?
#
loop_
_entity_poly.entity_id
_entity_poly.type
_entity_poly.pdbx_seq_one_letter_code
_entity_poly.pdbx_strand_id
1 'polypeptide(L)'
;MSSPTNKNTTNTSFATNDNDTMIKRSGSFSSAGGSHGNHFHSSGGATSVPECILHTEKGAVALEEGSDENQAISSSLASSVAKKAFALSVTVADAAGIPAERLGQGGLIQCPSMPTEDGSPPGPKKRKLSDAYGKPRSAIKHSSSTERVSAIPVTARHNVLQDYCRQEHYTVISIPLMSNPPFGGDDGLIRAQKFESHNTDYSSGDAMEINFPNTSEGRFSWKYGCDITSGDVIRKKFLPQTDRNISFEAVGSSFEYKIGQKIGMAVYRNYEFDFTSHDIYANHDWDKNKLSQDDILRLFGKDYSVSIYTGEITGISTDGEVFRHDINTFRGCSGAIVFLLDKNQDGLVEDQYFGKAIGVHAGAHKTKTTTDNTRARSESSKANFNIAFALAGFADKEKYKPPPSETDEK
;
A
#
# COMPACT_ATOMS: atom_id res chain seq x y z
N MET A 1 61.99 -20.78 -15.27
CA MET A 1 62.26 -19.90 -14.11
C MET A 1 61.19 -18.83 -14.11
N SER A 2 60.26 -18.94 -13.18
CA SER A 2 59.03 -18.15 -13.13
C SER A 2 59.29 -16.81 -12.46
N SER A 3 58.99 -15.72 -13.16
CA SER A 3 59.01 -14.35 -12.61
C SER A 3 57.72 -14.10 -11.82
N PRO A 4 57.79 -13.49 -10.61
CA PRO A 4 56.59 -13.15 -9.86
C PRO A 4 56.05 -11.78 -10.26
N THR A 5 54.75 -11.70 -10.52
CA THR A 5 53.99 -10.46 -10.72
C THR A 5 53.57 -9.88 -9.38
N ASN A 6 54.10 -8.69 -9.07
CA ASN A 6 53.67 -7.85 -7.96
C ASN A 6 52.24 -7.34 -8.21
N LYS A 7 51.30 -7.69 -7.31
CA LYS A 7 50.00 -7.00 -7.19
C LYS A 7 50.16 -5.88 -6.16
N ASN A 8 50.13 -4.64 -6.63
CA ASN A 8 49.97 -3.46 -5.78
C ASN A 8 48.54 -3.40 -5.24
N THR A 9 48.39 -3.51 -3.93
CA THR A 9 47.15 -3.27 -3.20
C THR A 9 47.10 -1.79 -2.82
N THR A 10 46.27 -1.00 -3.48
CA THR A 10 45.99 0.39 -3.08
C THR A 10 44.96 0.39 -1.96
N ASN A 11 45.42 0.59 -0.73
CA ASN A 11 44.58 0.97 0.40
C ASN A 11 44.16 2.44 0.24
N THR A 12 42.90 2.68 -0.11
CA THR A 12 42.26 3.99 0.05
C THR A 12 41.37 3.94 1.29
N SER A 13 41.90 4.43 2.41
CA SER A 13 41.13 4.78 3.59
C SER A 13 40.44 6.13 3.34
N PHE A 14 39.12 6.11 3.13
CA PHE A 14 38.30 7.31 3.25
C PHE A 14 37.72 7.34 4.67
N ALA A 15 38.23 8.26 5.47
CA ALA A 15 37.56 8.72 6.68
C ALA A 15 36.55 9.78 6.24
N THR A 16 35.26 9.45 6.30
CA THR A 16 34.18 10.42 6.23
C THR A 16 33.61 10.58 7.64
N ASN A 17 33.88 11.74 8.23
CA ASN A 17 33.13 12.27 9.35
C ASN A 17 31.84 12.86 8.78
N ASP A 18 30.77 12.06 8.74
CA ASP A 18 29.43 12.56 8.45
C ASP A 18 28.55 12.36 9.69
N ASN A 19 28.26 13.48 10.35
CA ASN A 19 27.23 13.61 11.36
C ASN A 19 25.88 13.65 10.63
N ASP A 20 25.44 12.49 10.13
CA ASP A 20 24.09 12.33 9.60
C ASP A 20 23.16 11.92 10.74
N THR A 21 22.14 12.74 10.97
CA THR A 21 21.02 12.44 11.86
C THR A 21 20.19 11.31 11.26
N MET A 22 20.69 10.07 11.34
CA MET A 22 19.85 8.88 11.28
C MET A 22 18.89 8.94 12.47
N ILE A 23 17.66 9.37 12.22
CA ILE A 23 16.58 9.26 13.18
C ILE A 23 16.34 7.76 13.38
N LYS A 24 16.96 7.19 14.42
CA LYS A 24 16.59 5.89 14.97
C LYS A 24 15.14 5.98 15.42
N ARG A 25 14.20 5.59 14.56
CA ARG A 25 12.78 5.55 14.87
C ARG A 25 12.49 4.25 15.60
N SER A 26 12.76 4.22 16.89
CA SER A 26 12.26 3.17 17.80
C SER A 26 10.75 3.35 17.98
N GLY A 27 9.98 2.81 17.04
CA GLY A 27 8.52 2.76 17.10
C GLY A 27 8.03 1.50 17.82
N SER A 28 8.25 1.40 19.13
CA SER A 28 7.63 0.39 20.00
C SER A 28 7.73 0.86 21.45
N PHE A 29 6.66 1.46 21.96
CA PHE A 29 6.56 1.90 23.36
C PHE A 29 5.85 0.81 24.17
N SER A 30 6.60 0.18 25.08
CA SER A 30 6.08 -0.80 26.03
C SER A 30 5.32 -0.10 27.16
N SER A 31 4.15 -0.64 27.48
CA SER A 31 3.41 -0.31 28.70
C SER A 31 3.57 -1.45 29.70
N ALA A 32 4.47 -1.28 30.67
CA ALA A 32 4.55 -2.10 31.87
C ALA A 32 4.97 -1.22 33.06
N GLY A 33 4.21 -1.31 34.15
CA GLY A 33 4.13 -0.29 35.20
C GLY A 33 5.24 -0.32 36.24
N GLY A 34 5.37 0.82 36.92
CA GLY A 34 6.22 0.99 38.10
C GLY A 34 6.41 2.44 38.53
N SER A 35 5.50 2.94 39.38
CA SER A 35 5.69 4.00 40.39
C SER A 35 6.16 5.40 39.96
N HIS A 36 5.22 6.35 40.06
CA HIS A 36 5.39 7.78 40.37
C HIS A 36 6.56 8.53 39.71
N GLY A 37 6.36 8.90 38.46
CA GLY A 37 7.03 10.03 37.80
C GLY A 37 6.10 10.57 36.72
N ASN A 38 5.98 11.89 36.60
CA ASN A 38 5.19 12.55 35.54
C ASN A 38 5.78 12.19 34.16
N HIS A 39 5.35 11.05 33.61
CA HIS A 39 5.73 10.57 32.30
C HIS A 39 4.69 11.03 31.27
N PHE A 40 5.15 11.87 30.34
CA PHE A 40 4.50 12.10 29.07
C PHE A 40 4.24 10.75 28.40
N HIS A 41 2.97 10.32 28.38
CA HIS A 41 2.51 9.20 27.59
C HIS A 41 2.80 9.50 26.12
N SER A 42 3.80 8.80 25.57
CA SER A 42 4.09 8.80 24.15
C SER A 42 2.85 8.41 23.33
N SER A 43 2.54 9.24 22.34
CA SER A 43 1.76 8.96 21.12
C SER A 43 0.47 8.15 21.29
N GLY A 44 -0.58 8.84 21.72
CA GLY A 44 -1.98 8.44 21.56
C GLY A 44 -2.40 8.29 20.10
N GLY A 45 -1.93 7.23 19.44
CA GLY A 45 -2.38 6.82 18.12
C GLY A 45 -3.79 6.25 18.20
N ALA A 46 -4.71 6.93 17.53
CA ALA A 46 -6.05 6.51 17.12
C ALA A 46 -6.28 5.00 17.10
N THR A 47 -7.49 4.61 17.52
CA THR A 47 -7.96 3.23 17.65
C THR A 47 -7.43 2.29 16.55
N SER A 48 -6.36 1.55 16.84
CA SER A 48 -5.67 0.68 15.88
C SER A 48 -6.68 -0.30 15.28
N VAL A 49 -6.92 -0.22 13.97
CA VAL A 49 -7.56 -1.31 13.25
C VAL A 49 -6.71 -2.55 13.53
N PRO A 50 -7.31 -3.68 13.93
CA PRO A 50 -6.54 -4.91 13.99
C PRO A 50 -6.00 -5.15 12.58
N GLU A 51 -4.69 -5.12 12.38
CA GLU A 51 -4.08 -5.25 11.03
C GLU A 51 -3.20 -6.49 10.91
N CYS A 52 -3.32 -7.41 11.86
CA CYS A 52 -2.29 -8.38 12.13
C CYS A 52 -2.85 -9.80 12.08
N ILE A 53 -2.68 -10.45 10.93
CA ILE A 53 -2.91 -11.87 10.71
C ILE A 53 -1.75 -12.40 9.89
N LEU A 54 -0.93 -13.24 10.52
CA LEU A 54 0.25 -13.84 9.91
C LEU A 54 0.16 -15.36 9.96
N HIS A 55 0.35 -15.96 8.81
CA HIS A 55 0.48 -17.37 8.55
C HIS A 55 1.96 -17.67 8.33
N THR A 56 2.59 -18.44 9.24
CA THR A 56 4.05 -18.70 9.21
C THR A 56 4.50 -19.49 7.98
N GLU A 57 3.58 -20.25 7.39
CA GLU A 57 3.75 -21.01 6.16
C GLU A 57 3.72 -20.15 4.89
N LYS A 58 3.23 -18.91 4.99
CA LYS A 58 3.18 -17.97 3.86
C LYS A 58 4.30 -16.94 3.97
N GLY A 59 5.21 -16.94 3.00
CA GLY A 59 6.25 -15.92 2.89
C GLY A 59 5.85 -14.78 1.95
N ALA A 60 6.47 -13.62 2.15
CA ALA A 60 6.53 -12.57 1.15
C ALA A 60 7.37 -13.05 -0.06
N VAL A 61 6.99 -12.60 -1.25
CA VAL A 61 7.80 -12.74 -2.45
C VAL A 61 8.81 -11.60 -2.47
N ALA A 62 10.09 -11.94 -2.28
CA ALA A 62 11.20 -11.00 -2.40
C ALA A 62 11.50 -10.73 -3.88
N LEU A 63 11.60 -9.46 -4.25
CA LEU A 63 12.01 -9.02 -5.59
C LEU A 63 13.54 -8.96 -5.66
N GLU A 64 14.19 -10.11 -5.53
CA GLU A 64 15.64 -10.19 -5.75
C GLU A 64 15.92 -10.50 -7.22
N GLU A 65 16.86 -9.76 -7.81
CA GLU A 65 17.34 -10.03 -9.16
C GLU A 65 17.88 -11.45 -9.24
N GLY A 66 17.29 -12.27 -10.12
CA GLY A 66 17.73 -13.65 -10.33
C GLY A 66 17.11 -14.69 -9.37
N SER A 67 16.11 -14.32 -8.57
CA SER A 67 15.32 -15.31 -7.82
C SER A 67 14.54 -16.24 -8.76
N ASP A 68 14.43 -17.51 -8.36
CA ASP A 68 13.63 -18.50 -9.07
C ASP A 68 12.17 -18.04 -9.21
N GLU A 69 11.53 -18.46 -10.30
CA GLU A 69 10.17 -18.06 -10.61
C GLU A 69 9.20 -18.45 -9.48
N ASN A 70 8.56 -17.46 -8.85
CA ASN A 70 7.62 -17.75 -7.78
C ASN A 70 6.38 -18.48 -8.34
N GLN A 71 5.90 -19.50 -7.63
CA GLN A 71 4.76 -20.30 -8.09
C GLN A 71 3.44 -19.50 -8.14
N ALA A 72 3.30 -18.44 -7.35
CA ALA A 72 2.08 -17.64 -7.24
C ALA A 72 2.04 -16.42 -8.16
N ILE A 73 3.18 -15.90 -8.62
CA ILE A 73 3.26 -14.68 -9.44
C ILE A 73 4.44 -14.77 -10.43
N SER A 74 4.26 -14.33 -11.67
CA SER A 74 5.41 -14.22 -12.59
C SER A 74 6.35 -13.08 -12.20
N SER A 75 7.62 -13.18 -12.59
CA SER A 75 8.61 -12.12 -12.37
C SER A 75 8.24 -10.80 -13.08
N SER A 76 7.58 -10.88 -14.24
CA SER A 76 7.15 -9.70 -15.00
C SER A 76 6.02 -8.96 -14.27
N LEU A 77 5.02 -9.68 -13.75
CA LEU A 77 3.95 -9.08 -12.97
C LEU A 77 4.50 -8.55 -11.64
N ALA A 78 5.35 -9.31 -10.95
CA ALA A 78 5.97 -8.89 -9.70
C ALA A 78 6.77 -7.59 -9.86
N SER A 79 7.61 -7.48 -10.89
CA SER A 79 8.35 -6.25 -11.21
C SER A 79 7.43 -5.07 -11.55
N SER A 80 6.31 -5.33 -12.24
CA SER A 80 5.32 -4.31 -12.61
C SER A 80 4.60 -3.75 -11.38
N VAL A 81 4.04 -4.59 -10.52
CA VAL A 81 3.27 -4.16 -9.33
C VAL A 81 4.14 -3.57 -8.23
N ALA A 82 5.41 -3.98 -8.15
CA ALA A 82 6.36 -3.40 -7.20
C ALA A 82 6.50 -1.88 -7.37
N LYS A 83 6.52 -1.40 -8.62
CA LYS A 83 6.62 0.02 -8.96
C LYS A 83 5.37 0.82 -8.61
N LYS A 84 4.29 0.13 -8.27
CA LYS A 84 2.97 0.68 -7.94
C LYS A 84 2.65 0.62 -6.45
N ALA A 85 3.57 0.13 -5.61
CA ALA A 85 3.41 0.14 -4.17
C ALA A 85 3.79 1.52 -3.60
N PHE A 86 2.90 2.11 -2.81
CA PHE A 86 3.12 3.40 -2.17
C PHE A 86 2.93 3.24 -0.66
N ALA A 87 3.92 3.69 0.12
CA ALA A 87 3.63 4.01 1.51
C ALA A 87 2.88 5.34 1.57
N LEU A 88 2.09 5.53 2.61
CA LEU A 88 1.41 6.78 2.89
C LEU A 88 1.99 7.33 4.19
N SER A 89 2.74 8.41 4.12
CA SER A 89 3.13 9.18 5.31
C SER A 89 1.95 10.04 5.72
N VAL A 90 1.38 9.79 6.89
CA VAL A 90 0.21 10.48 7.41
C VAL A 90 0.65 11.32 8.61
N THR A 91 0.81 12.62 8.42
CA THR A 91 1.08 13.55 9.52
C THR A 91 -0.23 13.97 10.17
N VAL A 92 -0.33 13.76 11.48
CA VAL A 92 -1.48 14.11 12.30
C VAL A 92 -1.03 15.18 13.30
N ALA A 93 -1.39 16.44 13.11
CA ALA A 93 -1.04 17.51 14.04
C ALA A 93 -2.12 17.66 15.11
N ASP A 94 -1.77 17.69 16.40
CA ASP A 94 -2.70 17.90 17.52
C ASP A 94 -3.22 19.35 17.61
N ALA A 95 -4.05 19.64 18.62
CA ALA A 95 -4.58 20.98 18.86
C ALA A 95 -3.47 22.02 19.17
N ALA A 96 -2.30 21.57 19.63
CA ALA A 96 -1.12 22.40 19.84
C ALA A 96 -0.26 22.54 18.55
N GLY A 97 -0.66 21.89 17.46
CA GLY A 97 0.04 21.87 16.19
C GLY A 97 1.26 20.94 16.17
N ILE A 98 1.42 20.06 17.17
CA ILE A 98 2.54 19.12 17.24
C ILE A 98 2.27 17.96 16.28
N PRO A 99 3.09 17.78 15.22
CA PRO A 99 2.88 16.72 14.26
C PRO A 99 3.27 15.35 14.85
N ALA A 100 2.37 14.38 14.73
CA ALA A 100 2.63 12.96 14.93
C ALA A 100 2.58 12.25 13.58
N GLU A 101 3.65 11.55 13.20
CA GLU A 101 3.66 10.77 11.96
C GLU A 101 3.05 9.38 12.18
N ARG A 102 2.17 9.00 11.27
CA ARG A 102 1.60 7.67 11.11
C ARG A 102 1.95 7.14 9.73
N LEU A 103 1.90 5.83 9.60
CA LEU A 103 2.18 5.13 8.36
C LEU A 103 0.96 4.31 7.96
N GLY A 104 0.55 4.47 6.71
CA GLY A 104 -0.38 3.57 6.03
C GLY A 104 0.18 3.20 4.66
N GLN A 105 -0.65 2.60 3.83
CA GLN A 105 -0.36 2.37 2.42
C GLN A 105 -1.35 3.14 1.56
N GLY A 106 -1.04 3.24 0.27
CA GLY A 106 -1.97 3.75 -0.72
C GLY A 106 -1.63 3.22 -2.10
N GLY A 107 -2.38 3.68 -3.09
CA GLY A 107 -2.04 3.44 -4.48
C GLY A 107 -2.66 4.48 -5.40
N LEU A 108 -2.26 4.41 -6.66
CA LEU A 108 -2.83 5.23 -7.73
C LEU A 108 -3.70 4.34 -8.63
N ILE A 109 -4.97 4.71 -8.80
CA ILE A 109 -5.89 4.06 -9.74
C ILE A 109 -5.95 4.87 -11.02
N GLN A 110 -5.74 4.22 -12.17
CA GLN A 110 -5.84 4.81 -13.49
C GLN A 110 -7.29 5.22 -13.77
N CYS A 111 -7.45 6.44 -14.27
CA CYS A 111 -8.70 6.90 -14.82
C CYS A 111 -8.63 6.88 -16.34
N PRO A 112 -9.69 6.44 -17.03
CA PRO A 112 -9.76 6.55 -18.48
C PRO A 112 -9.68 8.02 -18.88
N SER A 113 -8.62 8.34 -19.63
CA SER A 113 -8.38 9.62 -20.33
C SER A 113 -8.02 10.81 -19.45
N MET A 114 -6.82 11.34 -19.69
CA MET A 114 -6.57 12.77 -19.49
C MET A 114 -7.53 13.53 -20.41
N PRO A 115 -8.21 14.60 -19.96
CA PRO A 115 -8.86 15.49 -20.90
C PRO A 115 -7.76 15.91 -21.87
N THR A 116 -7.93 15.62 -23.16
CA THR A 116 -7.23 16.40 -24.16
C THR A 116 -7.61 17.83 -23.86
N GLU A 117 -6.68 18.66 -23.40
CA GLU A 117 -6.95 20.08 -23.18
C GLU A 117 -7.65 20.60 -24.42
N ASP A 118 -8.94 20.91 -24.29
CA ASP A 118 -9.76 21.49 -25.33
C ASP A 118 -9.16 22.86 -25.67
N GLY A 119 -8.22 22.88 -26.61
CA GLY A 119 -7.49 24.09 -26.97
C GLY A 119 -5.97 23.95 -27.06
N SER A 120 -5.37 22.79 -26.74
CA SER A 120 -3.98 22.54 -27.13
C SER A 120 -3.88 22.67 -28.65
N PRO A 121 -3.20 23.71 -29.20
CA PRO A 121 -3.16 23.93 -30.64
C PRO A 121 -2.60 22.68 -31.31
N PRO A 122 -3.10 22.28 -32.50
CA PRO A 122 -2.60 21.12 -33.20
C PRO A 122 -1.08 21.24 -33.26
N GLY A 123 -0.40 20.30 -32.59
CA GLY A 123 1.05 20.37 -32.41
C GLY A 123 1.70 20.69 -33.75
N PRO A 124 2.69 21.61 -33.79
CA PRO A 124 3.24 22.13 -35.03
C PRO A 124 3.53 20.96 -35.97
N LYS A 125 2.91 20.97 -37.16
CA LYS A 125 3.06 19.92 -38.18
C LYS A 125 4.55 19.59 -38.24
N LYS A 126 4.94 18.38 -37.79
CA LYS A 126 6.34 17.96 -37.68
C LYS A 126 7.02 18.22 -39.03
N ARG A 127 7.77 19.32 -39.13
CA ARG A 127 8.60 19.61 -40.31
C ARG A 127 9.64 18.49 -40.35
N LYS A 128 9.64 17.72 -41.45
CA LYS A 128 10.71 16.76 -41.72
C LYS A 128 12.01 17.56 -41.84
N LEU A 129 12.80 17.61 -40.78
CA LEU A 129 14.18 18.09 -40.83
C LEU A 129 14.99 17.05 -41.60
N SER A 130 15.20 17.32 -42.89
CA SER A 130 16.25 16.67 -43.67
C SER A 130 17.61 17.10 -43.14
N ASP A 131 18.60 16.20 -43.15
CA ASP A 131 19.98 16.60 -42.90
C ASP A 131 20.53 17.46 -44.06
N ALA A 132 21.75 17.95 -43.91
CA ALA A 132 22.45 18.76 -44.92
C ALA A 132 22.65 18.04 -46.27
N TYR A 133 22.33 16.74 -46.36
CA TYR A 133 22.46 15.91 -47.56
C TYR A 133 21.11 15.42 -48.09
N GLY A 134 19.99 15.96 -47.60
CA GLY A 134 18.66 15.58 -48.06
C GLY A 134 18.22 14.18 -47.63
N LYS A 135 18.99 13.49 -46.77
CA LYS A 135 18.56 12.21 -46.20
C LYS A 135 17.67 12.49 -45.00
N PRO A 136 16.54 11.78 -44.86
CA PRO A 136 15.77 11.82 -43.63
C PRO A 136 16.67 11.28 -42.53
N ARG A 137 17.06 12.15 -41.57
CA ARG A 137 17.69 11.69 -40.34
C ARG A 137 16.78 10.61 -39.77
N SER A 138 17.31 9.41 -39.57
CA SER A 138 16.63 8.41 -38.76
C SER A 138 16.39 9.08 -37.43
N ALA A 139 15.15 9.53 -37.20
CA ALA A 139 14.78 10.04 -35.90
C ALA A 139 15.12 8.90 -34.96
N ILE A 140 16.10 9.13 -34.08
CA ILE A 140 16.26 8.30 -32.89
C ILE A 140 14.90 8.45 -32.23
N LYS A 141 14.03 7.47 -32.49
CA LYS A 141 12.75 7.35 -31.82
C LYS A 141 13.15 7.02 -30.40
N HIS A 142 13.45 8.05 -29.61
CA HIS A 142 13.18 8.00 -28.20
C HIS A 142 11.68 7.76 -28.12
N SER A 143 11.26 6.49 -28.19
CA SER A 143 9.89 6.04 -27.98
C SER A 143 9.56 6.10 -26.49
N SER A 144 10.08 7.11 -25.80
CA SER A 144 9.82 7.40 -24.41
C SER A 144 8.67 8.39 -24.29
N SER A 145 7.68 8.34 -25.21
CA SER A 145 6.36 8.85 -24.83
C SER A 145 5.82 7.86 -23.82
N THR A 146 6.29 7.97 -22.58
CA THR A 146 5.66 7.34 -21.43
C THR A 146 4.20 7.73 -21.52
N GLU A 147 3.36 6.71 -21.72
CA GLU A 147 1.93 6.91 -21.81
C GLU A 147 1.49 7.55 -20.49
N ARG A 148 0.88 8.74 -20.60
CA ARG A 148 0.41 9.49 -19.44
C ARG A 148 -1.06 9.23 -19.25
N VAL A 149 -1.43 8.95 -18.01
CA VAL A 149 -2.80 8.66 -17.58
C VAL A 149 -3.20 9.63 -16.48
N SER A 150 -4.50 9.89 -16.35
CA SER A 150 -5.00 10.49 -15.11
C SER A 150 -4.98 9.42 -14.01
N ALA A 151 -4.71 9.84 -12.78
CA ALA A 151 -4.62 8.92 -11.65
C ALA A 151 -5.38 9.48 -10.44
N ILE A 152 -6.07 8.60 -9.71
CA ILE A 152 -6.72 8.92 -8.43
C ILE A 152 -5.93 8.22 -7.32
N PRO A 153 -5.43 8.95 -6.32
CA PRO A 153 -4.89 8.33 -5.12
C PRO A 153 -6.02 7.69 -4.31
N VAL A 154 -5.82 6.46 -3.86
CA VAL A 154 -6.76 5.72 -2.99
C VAL A 154 -6.02 5.15 -1.79
N THR A 155 -6.73 5.04 -0.67
CA THR A 155 -6.25 4.41 0.57
C THR A 155 -7.45 3.96 1.42
N ALA A 156 -7.20 3.32 2.56
CA ALA A 156 -8.24 3.02 3.53
C ALA A 156 -8.70 4.31 4.21
N ARG A 157 -10.01 4.48 4.41
CA ARG A 157 -10.59 5.72 4.95
C ARG A 157 -10.02 6.05 6.33
N HIS A 158 -9.87 5.06 7.20
CA HIS A 158 -9.32 5.27 8.53
C HIS A 158 -7.86 5.79 8.56
N ASN A 159 -7.11 5.69 7.46
CA ASN A 159 -5.77 6.29 7.38
C ASN A 159 -5.82 7.83 7.32
N VAL A 160 -6.93 8.40 6.86
CA VAL A 160 -7.08 9.85 6.66
C VAL A 160 -8.14 10.49 7.54
N LEU A 161 -8.93 9.68 8.26
CA LEU A 161 -9.92 10.19 9.20
C LEU A 161 -9.24 10.93 10.35
N GLN A 162 -9.84 12.07 10.68
CA GLN A 162 -9.57 12.78 11.93
C GLN A 162 -10.17 11.93 13.06
N ASP A 163 -9.35 11.16 13.77
CA ASP A 163 -9.84 10.44 14.95
C ASP A 163 -10.09 11.48 16.05
N TYR A 164 -11.35 11.60 16.48
CA TYR A 164 -11.74 12.34 17.69
C TYR A 164 -11.30 11.58 18.95
N CYS A 165 -10.05 11.16 19.00
CA CYS A 165 -9.48 10.63 20.22
C CYS A 165 -9.25 11.84 21.14
N ARG A 166 -10.05 11.93 22.22
CA ARG A 166 -9.95 12.95 23.28
C ARG A 166 -10.46 14.36 22.98
N GLN A 167 -11.41 14.53 22.03
CA GLN A 167 -12.03 15.83 21.71
C GLN A 167 -11.06 16.89 21.11
N GLU A 168 -9.87 16.49 20.68
CA GLU A 168 -8.91 17.38 20.01
C GLU A 168 -9.06 17.27 18.49
N HIS A 169 -9.07 18.42 17.80
CA HIS A 169 -9.08 18.48 16.35
C HIS A 169 -7.67 18.23 15.81
N TYR A 170 -7.50 17.16 15.03
CA TYR A 170 -6.24 16.87 14.36
C TYR A 170 -6.21 17.27 12.87
N THR A 171 -5.13 17.85 12.37
CA THR A 171 -4.95 18.03 10.91
C THR A 171 -4.24 16.82 10.31
N VAL A 172 -4.83 16.18 9.30
CA VAL A 172 -4.25 15.01 8.64
C VAL A 172 -3.64 15.40 7.28
N ILE A 173 -2.34 15.17 7.10
CA ILE A 173 -1.63 15.36 5.83
C ILE A 173 -1.09 14.01 5.38
N SER A 174 -1.66 13.47 4.31
CA SER A 174 -1.23 12.19 3.74
C SER A 174 -0.39 12.41 2.48
N ILE A 175 0.86 11.97 2.51
CA ILE A 175 1.84 12.12 1.43
C ILE A 175 2.26 10.72 0.98
N PRO A 176 1.88 10.29 -0.23
CA PRO A 176 2.40 9.06 -0.82
C PRO A 176 3.92 9.14 -0.94
N LEU A 177 4.59 8.07 -0.54
CA LEU A 177 6.02 7.85 -0.59
C LEU A 177 6.26 6.70 -1.57
N MET A 178 6.85 7.04 -2.71
CA MET A 178 7.24 6.06 -3.72
C MET A 178 8.64 5.54 -3.43
N SER A 179 8.84 4.22 -3.49
CA SER A 179 10.19 3.67 -3.54
C SER A 179 10.91 4.24 -4.76
N ASN A 180 12.04 4.90 -4.50
CA ASN A 180 12.85 5.68 -5.43
C ASN A 180 12.84 5.09 -6.86
N PRO A 181 12.39 5.84 -7.89
CA PRO A 181 12.80 5.54 -9.26
C PRO A 181 14.31 5.87 -9.40
N PRO A 182 15.01 5.41 -10.47
CA PRO A 182 16.46 5.60 -10.65
C PRO A 182 16.92 7.07 -10.86
N PHE A 183 16.11 8.06 -10.47
CA PHE A 183 16.33 9.48 -10.70
C PHE A 183 16.75 10.15 -9.38
N GLY A 184 18.06 10.13 -9.11
CA GLY A 184 18.66 10.67 -7.88
C GLY A 184 18.41 12.16 -7.65
N GLY A 185 17.31 12.48 -6.95
CA GLY A 185 17.15 13.68 -6.15
C GLY A 185 17.37 13.36 -4.67
N ASP A 186 17.84 14.34 -3.90
CA ASP A 186 18.41 14.20 -2.55
C ASP A 186 17.45 13.65 -1.46
N ASP A 187 16.17 13.40 -1.74
CA ASP A 187 15.22 12.79 -0.80
C ASP A 187 14.51 11.52 -1.30
N GLY A 188 14.73 11.10 -2.56
CA GLY A 188 14.31 9.80 -3.10
C GLY A 188 12.81 9.45 -3.05
N LEU A 189 11.94 10.41 -2.70
CA LEU A 189 10.53 10.20 -2.39
C LEU A 189 9.65 11.18 -3.18
N ILE A 190 8.80 10.67 -4.08
CA ILE A 190 7.86 11.51 -4.83
C ILE A 190 6.66 11.84 -3.93
N ARG A 191 6.58 13.08 -3.45
CA ARG A 191 5.39 13.59 -2.74
C ARG A 191 4.24 13.78 -3.72
N ALA A 192 3.11 13.10 -3.51
CA ALA A 192 1.88 13.40 -4.26
C ALA A 192 1.15 14.64 -3.73
N GLN A 193 0.20 15.13 -4.53
CA GLN A 193 -0.76 16.12 -4.08
C GLN A 193 -1.47 15.61 -2.83
N LYS A 194 -1.77 16.53 -1.90
CA LYS A 194 -2.42 16.19 -0.63
C LYS A 194 -3.68 15.39 -0.89
N PHE A 195 -3.91 14.41 -0.03
CA PHE A 195 -5.17 13.69 0.02
C PHE A 195 -6.23 14.63 0.62
N GLU A 196 -6.87 15.44 -0.20
CA GLU A 196 -8.01 16.24 0.23
C GLU A 196 -9.23 15.31 0.31
N SER A 197 -9.45 14.71 1.48
CA SER A 197 -10.64 13.90 1.70
C SER A 197 -11.83 14.85 1.85
N HIS A 198 -12.91 14.61 1.09
CA HIS A 198 -14.14 15.38 1.21
C HIS A 198 -14.97 15.07 2.47
N ASN A 199 -14.55 14.14 3.35
CA ASN A 199 -15.34 13.68 4.50
C ASN A 199 -14.45 13.40 5.73
N THR A 200 -14.04 14.46 6.42
CA THR A 200 -13.12 14.39 7.59
C THR A 200 -13.78 13.85 8.86
N ASP A 201 -15.11 13.90 8.94
CA ASP A 201 -15.81 13.50 10.15
C ASP A 201 -16.25 12.03 10.11
N TYR A 202 -15.83 11.30 11.13
CA TYR A 202 -16.33 9.97 11.45
C TYR A 202 -17.58 10.10 12.32
N SER A 203 -18.69 9.49 11.90
CA SER A 203 -19.86 9.30 12.75
C SER A 203 -20.03 7.83 13.11
N SER A 204 -20.53 7.53 14.32
CA SER A 204 -20.90 6.14 14.68
C SER A 204 -22.02 5.57 13.80
N GLY A 205 -22.78 6.43 13.11
CA GLY A 205 -23.77 6.04 12.11
C GLY A 205 -23.17 5.57 10.78
N ASP A 206 -21.86 5.77 10.56
CA ASP A 206 -21.18 5.31 9.36
C ASP A 206 -20.89 3.80 9.40
N ALA A 207 -20.99 3.16 10.57
CA ALA A 207 -20.66 1.75 10.73
C ALA A 207 -21.51 0.87 9.79
N MET A 208 -20.84 -0.03 9.08
CA MET A 208 -21.46 -0.95 8.11
C MET A 208 -21.54 -2.35 8.68
N GLU A 209 -22.69 -3.02 8.57
CA GLU A 209 -22.81 -4.45 8.85
C GLU A 209 -22.37 -5.24 7.61
N ILE A 210 -21.37 -6.10 7.77
CA ILE A 210 -20.84 -6.94 6.70
C ILE A 210 -21.27 -8.37 6.95
N ASN A 211 -21.98 -8.95 5.98
CA ASN A 211 -22.57 -10.29 6.06
C ASN A 211 -21.90 -11.25 5.06
N PHE A 212 -21.35 -12.36 5.56
CA PHE A 212 -20.75 -13.42 4.74
C PHE A 212 -21.61 -14.69 4.81
N PRO A 213 -22.37 -15.02 3.76
CA PRO A 213 -23.48 -16.00 3.85
C PRO A 213 -23.02 -17.44 4.15
N ASN A 214 -21.76 -17.76 3.90
CA ASN A 214 -21.22 -19.12 4.02
C ASN A 214 -20.31 -19.33 5.24
N THR A 215 -20.31 -18.42 6.21
CA THR A 215 -19.49 -18.56 7.42
C THR A 215 -20.36 -18.59 8.67
N SER A 216 -19.96 -19.41 9.64
CA SER A 216 -20.65 -19.54 10.94
C SER A 216 -20.67 -18.23 11.74
N GLU A 217 -19.85 -17.26 11.35
CA GLU A 217 -19.75 -15.95 11.96
C GLU A 217 -20.89 -15.03 11.55
N GLY A 218 -21.51 -15.30 10.39
CA GLY A 218 -22.70 -14.63 9.88
C GLY A 218 -22.46 -13.16 9.53
N ARG A 219 -22.26 -12.29 10.53
CA ARG A 219 -22.17 -10.84 10.40
C ARG A 219 -21.19 -10.23 11.39
N PHE A 220 -20.56 -9.13 11.00
CA PHE A 220 -19.87 -8.24 11.93
C PHE A 220 -20.06 -6.77 11.53
N SER A 221 -19.90 -5.85 12.48
CA SER A 221 -19.92 -4.41 12.20
C SER A 221 -18.50 -3.91 11.94
N TRP A 222 -18.29 -3.28 10.78
CA TRP A 222 -17.09 -2.54 10.46
C TRP A 222 -17.31 -1.07 10.76
N LYS A 223 -16.62 -0.57 11.79
CA LYS A 223 -16.90 0.74 12.36
C LYS A 223 -16.71 1.89 11.35
N TYR A 224 -15.78 1.76 10.40
CA TYR A 224 -15.46 2.82 9.43
C TYR A 224 -16.36 2.88 8.19
N GLY A 225 -17.41 2.05 8.14
CA GLY A 225 -18.33 2.01 6.99
C GLY A 225 -17.68 1.45 5.74
N CYS A 226 -17.86 2.13 4.61
CA CYS A 226 -17.09 1.90 3.41
C CYS A 226 -15.67 2.46 3.60
N ASP A 227 -14.73 1.59 4.00
CA ASP A 227 -13.39 1.99 4.46
C ASP A 227 -12.38 2.10 3.33
N ILE A 228 -12.82 2.81 2.29
CA ILE A 228 -12.01 3.22 1.16
C ILE A 228 -12.28 4.70 0.93
N THR A 229 -11.24 5.44 0.58
CA THR A 229 -11.37 6.85 0.23
C THR A 229 -10.44 7.16 -0.93
N SER A 230 -10.72 8.27 -1.61
CA SER A 230 -9.93 8.80 -2.71
C SER A 230 -9.61 10.27 -2.49
N GLY A 231 -8.47 10.70 -3.05
CA GLY A 231 -8.17 12.12 -3.21
C GLY A 231 -8.54 12.63 -4.60
N ASP A 232 -8.09 13.82 -4.93
CA ASP A 232 -8.37 14.45 -6.22
C ASP A 232 -7.74 13.72 -7.40
N VAL A 233 -8.41 13.85 -8.56
CA VAL A 233 -7.89 13.34 -9.83
C VAL A 233 -6.64 14.13 -10.26
N ILE A 234 -5.52 13.44 -10.38
CA ILE A 234 -4.25 14.00 -10.85
C ILE A 234 -4.20 13.95 -12.38
N ARG A 235 -4.21 15.13 -13.02
CA ARG A 235 -4.23 15.27 -14.49
C ARG A 235 -2.99 15.98 -15.07
N LYS A 236 -2.01 16.34 -14.25
CA LYS A 236 -0.84 17.10 -14.70
C LYS A 236 0.16 16.17 -15.42
N LYS A 237 0.25 16.28 -16.75
CA LYS A 237 1.03 15.39 -17.64
C LYS A 237 2.50 15.17 -17.27
N PHE A 238 3.11 16.15 -16.59
CA PHE A 238 4.52 16.14 -16.21
C PHE A 238 4.77 15.61 -14.80
N LEU A 239 3.71 15.34 -14.03
CA LEU A 239 3.84 14.76 -12.71
C LEU A 239 4.15 13.25 -12.82
N PRO A 240 5.11 12.72 -12.02
CA PRO A 240 5.40 11.30 -12.00
C PRO A 240 4.17 10.42 -11.80
N GLN A 241 3.22 10.85 -10.96
CA GLN A 241 1.93 10.22 -10.64
C GLN A 241 1.07 9.87 -11.86
N THR A 242 1.29 10.57 -12.98
CA THR A 242 0.58 10.32 -14.25
C THR A 242 1.28 9.28 -15.13
N ASP A 243 2.40 8.70 -14.70
CA ASP A 243 3.02 7.56 -15.39
C ASP A 243 2.15 6.31 -15.24
N ARG A 244 1.80 5.68 -16.36
CA ARG A 244 1.01 4.44 -16.37
C ARG A 244 1.68 3.30 -15.59
N ASN A 245 3.01 3.29 -15.52
CA ASN A 245 3.77 2.21 -14.89
C ASN A 245 3.67 2.18 -13.36
N ILE A 246 3.24 3.29 -12.75
CA ILE A 246 3.15 3.41 -11.28
C ILE A 246 1.69 3.45 -10.79
N SER A 247 0.73 3.22 -11.68
CA SER A 247 -0.70 3.21 -11.37
C SER A 247 -1.34 1.87 -11.77
N PHE A 248 -2.36 1.47 -11.04
CA PHE A 248 -3.15 0.29 -11.31
C PHE A 248 -4.33 0.62 -12.20
N GLU A 249 -4.57 -0.18 -13.23
CA GLU A 249 -5.90 -0.21 -13.83
C GLU A 249 -6.84 -0.95 -12.88
N ALA A 250 -7.99 -0.37 -12.55
CA ALA A 250 -9.02 -1.07 -11.77
C ALA A 250 -9.82 -2.02 -12.66
N VAL A 251 -10.33 -3.11 -12.08
CA VAL A 251 -11.29 -3.96 -12.78
C VAL A 251 -12.60 -3.22 -13.08
N GLY A 252 -13.22 -3.56 -14.21
CA GLY A 252 -14.47 -2.93 -14.63
C GLY A 252 -15.66 -3.30 -13.74
N SER A 253 -16.76 -2.58 -13.89
CA SER A 253 -18.02 -2.81 -13.15
C SER A 253 -18.63 -4.20 -13.38
N SER A 254 -18.28 -4.87 -14.48
CA SER A 254 -18.73 -6.24 -14.79
C SER A 254 -17.85 -7.34 -14.18
N PHE A 255 -16.79 -6.99 -13.44
CA PHE A 255 -15.90 -7.96 -12.84
C PHE A 255 -16.60 -8.70 -11.68
N GLU A 256 -16.53 -10.02 -11.70
CA GLU A 256 -17.13 -10.88 -10.69
C GLU A 256 -16.06 -11.41 -9.73
N TYR A 257 -16.22 -11.10 -8.43
CA TYR A 257 -15.40 -11.68 -7.38
C TYR A 257 -15.78 -13.14 -7.17
N LYS A 258 -14.79 -14.03 -7.03
CA LYS A 258 -14.99 -15.46 -6.76
C LYS A 258 -14.06 -15.93 -5.66
N ILE A 259 -14.60 -16.78 -4.77
CA ILE A 259 -13.79 -17.49 -3.77
C ILE A 259 -12.75 -18.36 -4.51
N GLY A 260 -11.51 -18.35 -4.04
CA GLY A 260 -10.38 -19.05 -4.64
C GLY A 260 -9.57 -18.22 -5.66
N GLN A 261 -10.05 -17.03 -6.07
CA GLN A 261 -9.27 -16.13 -6.94
C GLN A 261 -7.95 -15.77 -6.27
N LYS A 262 -6.84 -15.94 -7.01
CA LYS A 262 -5.49 -15.69 -6.50
C LYS A 262 -5.18 -14.19 -6.56
N ILE A 263 -4.77 -13.65 -5.44
CA ILE A 263 -4.63 -12.21 -5.24
C ILE A 263 -3.31 -11.88 -4.57
N GLY A 264 -2.79 -10.71 -4.89
CA GLY A 264 -1.56 -10.16 -4.36
C GLY A 264 -1.78 -8.81 -3.71
N MET A 265 -0.88 -8.45 -2.79
CA MET A 265 -0.81 -7.14 -2.17
C MET A 265 0.64 -6.71 -2.13
N ALA A 266 0.96 -5.57 -2.75
CA ALA A 266 2.31 -5.02 -2.73
C ALA A 266 2.39 -3.94 -1.65
N VAL A 267 3.27 -4.12 -0.68
CA VAL A 267 3.42 -3.23 0.49
C VAL A 267 4.83 -2.66 0.47
N TYR A 268 4.94 -1.33 0.52
CA TYR A 268 6.23 -0.68 0.73
C TYR A 268 6.48 -0.53 2.23
N ARG A 269 7.60 -1.07 2.70
CA ARG A 269 8.06 -0.89 4.06
C ARG A 269 9.13 0.19 4.08
N ASN A 270 8.98 1.15 4.99
CA ASN A 270 9.84 2.33 5.12
C ASN A 270 10.51 2.41 6.50
N TYR A 271 10.77 1.26 7.12
CA TYR A 271 11.42 1.15 8.43
C TYR A 271 12.32 -0.08 8.47
N GLU A 272 13.30 -0.03 9.38
CA GLU A 272 14.20 -1.12 9.72
C GLU A 272 13.58 -2.04 10.77
N PHE A 273 13.85 -3.34 10.68
CA PHE A 273 13.47 -4.27 11.72
C PHE A 273 14.33 -4.15 12.98
N ASP A 274 13.66 -3.90 14.10
CA ASP A 274 14.25 -4.13 15.41
C ASP A 274 14.03 -5.59 15.83
N PHE A 275 14.95 -6.48 15.45
CA PHE A 275 14.95 -7.89 15.85
C PHE A 275 15.15 -8.10 17.36
N THR A 276 15.56 -7.05 18.09
CA THR A 276 15.70 -7.10 19.55
C THR A 276 14.39 -6.83 20.26
N SER A 277 13.44 -6.16 19.58
CA SER A 277 12.12 -5.83 20.11
C SER A 277 11.32 -7.08 20.46
N HIS A 278 10.77 -7.10 21.67
CA HIS A 278 9.87 -8.16 22.11
C HIS A 278 8.50 -8.06 21.43
N ASP A 279 8.16 -6.90 20.86
CA ASP A 279 6.82 -6.61 20.34
C ASP A 279 6.51 -7.42 19.08
N ILE A 280 7.51 -7.72 18.24
CA ILE A 280 7.33 -8.60 17.09
C ILE A 280 6.82 -9.96 17.57
N TYR A 281 7.43 -10.54 18.58
CA TYR A 281 7.05 -11.87 19.08
C TYR A 281 5.76 -11.83 19.90
N ALA A 282 5.63 -10.84 20.80
CA ALA A 282 4.51 -10.72 21.72
C ALA A 282 3.17 -10.45 20.99
N ASN A 283 3.18 -9.66 19.92
CA ASN A 283 1.96 -9.36 19.16
C ASN A 283 1.42 -10.56 18.37
N HIS A 284 2.23 -11.60 18.16
CA HIS A 284 1.88 -12.77 17.35
C HIS A 284 1.80 -14.07 18.15
N ASP A 285 1.98 -14.03 19.48
CA ASP A 285 2.08 -15.23 20.33
C ASP A 285 3.16 -16.20 19.83
N TRP A 286 4.26 -15.64 19.31
CA TRP A 286 5.38 -16.41 18.78
C TRP A 286 6.48 -16.58 19.83
N ASP A 287 7.06 -17.78 19.87
CA ASP A 287 8.25 -18.03 20.67
C ASP A 287 9.47 -17.44 19.95
N LYS A 288 10.14 -16.49 20.61
CA LYS A 288 11.35 -15.83 20.11
C LYS A 288 12.46 -16.82 19.73
N ASN A 289 12.47 -18.01 20.33
CA ASN A 289 13.48 -19.03 20.04
C ASN A 289 13.12 -19.88 18.81
N LYS A 290 11.92 -19.73 18.23
CA LYS A 290 11.44 -20.56 17.10
C LYS A 290 11.53 -19.88 15.75
N LEU A 291 11.60 -18.55 15.69
CA LEU A 291 11.70 -17.81 14.44
C LEU A 291 13.08 -17.18 14.31
N SER A 292 13.79 -17.56 13.26
CA SER A 292 15.06 -16.94 12.90
C SER A 292 14.85 -15.52 12.34
N GLN A 293 15.92 -14.73 12.27
CA GLN A 293 15.89 -13.45 11.55
C GLN A 293 15.45 -13.62 10.09
N ASP A 294 15.90 -14.69 9.43
CA ASP A 294 15.53 -15.01 8.06
C ASP A 294 14.04 -15.36 7.95
N ASP A 295 13.45 -16.02 8.95
CA ASP A 295 12.00 -16.25 8.99
C ASP A 295 11.22 -14.94 9.08
N ILE A 296 11.67 -14.01 9.92
CA ILE A 296 11.02 -12.69 10.04
C ILE A 296 11.14 -11.94 8.71
N LEU A 297 12.33 -11.89 8.10
CA LEU A 297 12.52 -11.25 6.80
C LEU A 297 11.72 -11.95 5.70
N ARG A 298 11.54 -13.27 5.76
CA ARG A 298 10.67 -14.01 4.85
C ARG A 298 9.20 -13.67 5.06
N LEU A 299 8.75 -13.49 6.30
CA LEU A 299 7.35 -13.26 6.64
C LEU A 299 6.89 -11.82 6.39
N PHE A 300 7.78 -10.84 6.59
CA PHE A 300 7.45 -9.43 6.50
C PHE A 300 8.24 -8.68 5.42
N GLY A 301 9.13 -9.36 4.69
CA GLY A 301 9.99 -8.75 3.71
C GLY A 301 11.21 -8.03 4.30
N LYS A 302 11.95 -7.36 3.42
CA LYS A 302 13.18 -6.63 3.77
C LYS A 302 12.90 -5.19 4.19
N ASP A 303 13.89 -4.61 4.85
CA ASP A 303 13.87 -3.21 5.24
C ASP A 303 13.88 -2.30 4.01
N TYR A 304 13.15 -1.19 4.08
CA TYR A 304 13.10 -0.17 3.03
C TYR A 304 12.76 -0.70 1.62
N SER A 305 12.06 -1.84 1.53
CA SER A 305 11.78 -2.52 0.27
C SER A 305 10.27 -2.71 0.03
N VAL A 306 9.91 -2.89 -1.23
CA VAL A 306 8.59 -3.40 -1.60
C VAL A 306 8.60 -4.92 -1.42
N SER A 307 7.55 -5.45 -0.81
CA SER A 307 7.31 -6.88 -0.66
C SER A 307 5.93 -7.22 -1.18
N ILE A 308 5.82 -8.35 -1.88
CA ILE A 308 4.54 -8.81 -2.43
C ILE A 308 4.05 -9.99 -1.61
N TYR A 309 2.85 -9.87 -1.08
CA TYR A 309 2.18 -10.93 -0.32
C TYR A 309 1.10 -11.53 -1.20
N THR A 310 1.03 -12.85 -1.25
CA THR A 310 0.07 -13.58 -2.08
C THR A 310 -0.91 -14.37 -1.21
N GLY A 311 -2.07 -14.65 -1.78
CA GLY A 311 -3.14 -15.39 -1.13
C GLY A 311 -4.32 -15.55 -2.07
N GLU A 312 -5.50 -15.73 -1.49
CA GLU A 312 -6.74 -15.91 -2.23
C GLU A 312 -7.93 -15.24 -1.52
N ILE A 313 -9.00 -15.03 -2.29
CA ILE A 313 -10.29 -14.64 -1.74
C ILE A 313 -10.92 -15.83 -1.03
N THR A 314 -11.22 -15.68 0.26
CA THR A 314 -11.81 -16.74 1.10
C THR A 314 -13.30 -16.55 1.38
N GLY A 315 -13.84 -15.39 1.05
CA GLY A 315 -15.26 -15.09 1.25
C GLY A 315 -15.65 -13.77 0.60
N ILE A 316 -16.91 -13.65 0.22
CA ILE A 316 -17.47 -12.44 -0.41
C ILE A 316 -18.72 -12.07 0.37
N SER A 317 -18.84 -10.78 0.67
CA SER A 317 -20.01 -10.24 1.36
C SER A 317 -21.26 -10.35 0.49
N THR A 318 -22.42 -10.29 1.12
CA THR A 318 -23.71 -10.48 0.42
C THR A 318 -23.98 -9.42 -0.66
N ASP A 319 -23.47 -8.20 -0.46
CA ASP A 319 -23.58 -7.09 -1.42
C ASP A 319 -22.41 -7.03 -2.42
N GLY A 320 -21.36 -7.84 -2.23
CA GLY A 320 -20.18 -7.86 -3.09
C GLY A 320 -19.22 -6.68 -2.89
N GLU A 321 -19.49 -5.77 -1.93
CA GLU A 321 -18.68 -4.58 -1.71
C GLU A 321 -17.42 -4.87 -0.88
N VAL A 322 -17.41 -5.99 -0.14
CA VAL A 322 -16.29 -6.44 0.70
C VAL A 322 -15.95 -7.89 0.41
N PHE A 323 -14.66 -8.23 0.36
CA PHE A 323 -14.20 -9.60 0.33
C PHE A 323 -13.18 -9.91 1.43
N ARG A 324 -13.16 -11.16 1.87
CA ARG A 324 -12.17 -11.71 2.79
C ARG A 324 -10.99 -12.25 2.00
N HIS A 325 -9.80 -12.13 2.57
CA HIS A 325 -8.61 -12.75 2.02
C HIS A 325 -7.71 -13.32 3.11
N ASP A 326 -6.78 -14.18 2.70
CA ASP A 326 -5.83 -14.86 3.56
C ASP A 326 -4.37 -14.44 3.32
N ILE A 327 -4.16 -13.35 2.56
CA ILE A 327 -2.87 -12.67 2.45
C ILE A 327 -2.40 -12.27 3.85
N ASN A 328 -1.12 -12.50 4.17
CA ASN A 328 -0.50 -12.02 5.41
C ASN A 328 -0.57 -10.49 5.52
N THR A 329 -0.94 -10.00 6.71
CA THR A 329 -1.01 -8.56 7.00
C THR A 329 -0.40 -8.26 8.36
N PHE A 330 0.12 -7.04 8.47
CA PHE A 330 0.68 -6.49 9.70
C PHE A 330 0.36 -4.99 9.77
N ARG A 331 0.73 -4.38 10.89
CA ARG A 331 0.51 -2.95 11.10
C ARG A 331 1.16 -2.13 9.99
N GLY A 332 0.37 -1.24 9.40
CA GLY A 332 0.77 -0.39 8.29
C GLY A 332 0.53 -1.02 6.91
N CYS A 333 -0.26 -2.10 6.81
CA CYS A 333 -0.73 -2.63 5.52
C CYS A 333 -2.02 -1.95 5.01
N SER A 334 -2.81 -1.32 5.88
CA SER A 334 -4.08 -0.71 5.48
C SER A 334 -3.90 0.36 4.40
N GLY A 335 -4.77 0.31 3.39
CA GLY A 335 -4.71 1.13 2.19
C GLY A 335 -3.93 0.51 1.03
N ALA A 336 -3.30 -0.66 1.22
CA ALA A 336 -2.58 -1.32 0.15
C ALA A 336 -3.56 -1.83 -0.92
N ILE A 337 -3.14 -1.71 -2.18
CA ILE A 337 -3.93 -2.19 -3.30
C ILE A 337 -3.83 -3.71 -3.39
N VAL A 338 -4.99 -4.36 -3.42
CA VAL A 338 -5.12 -5.78 -3.73
C VAL A 338 -5.31 -5.93 -5.23
N PHE A 339 -4.49 -6.77 -5.86
CA PHE A 339 -4.47 -6.99 -7.31
C PHE A 339 -4.58 -8.48 -7.66
N LEU A 340 -4.96 -8.79 -8.90
CA LEU A 340 -5.04 -10.17 -9.39
C LEU A 340 -3.68 -10.73 -9.79
N LEU A 341 -3.38 -11.95 -9.35
CA LEU A 341 -2.19 -12.69 -9.77
C LEU A 341 -2.39 -13.29 -11.16
N ASP A 342 -1.30 -13.66 -11.83
CA ASP A 342 -1.29 -14.24 -13.17
C ASP A 342 -1.08 -15.77 -13.20
N LYS A 343 -0.95 -16.40 -12.03
CA LYS A 343 -0.74 -17.85 -11.90
C LYS A 343 -1.80 -18.51 -11.05
N ASN A 344 -2.05 -19.79 -11.33
CA ASN A 344 -2.93 -20.69 -10.58
C ASN A 344 -4.34 -20.13 -10.37
N GLN A 345 -4.88 -19.42 -11.36
CA GLN A 345 -6.25 -18.86 -11.30
C GLN A 345 -7.34 -19.88 -11.61
N ASP A 346 -6.99 -21.12 -11.99
CA ASP A 346 -7.92 -22.24 -12.25
C ASP A 346 -9.13 -21.89 -13.16
N GLY A 347 -8.93 -20.98 -14.12
CA GLY A 347 -9.97 -20.53 -15.04
C GLY A 347 -11.01 -19.56 -14.43
N LEU A 348 -10.78 -19.09 -13.20
CA LEU A 348 -11.67 -18.15 -12.50
C LEU A 348 -11.57 -16.71 -13.04
N VAL A 349 -10.47 -16.39 -13.72
CA VAL A 349 -10.09 -15.03 -14.14
C VAL A 349 -9.50 -15.07 -15.54
N GLU A 350 -9.96 -14.17 -16.40
CA GLU A 350 -9.39 -13.97 -17.73
C GLU A 350 -8.06 -13.21 -17.66
N ASP A 351 -7.11 -13.55 -18.54
CA ASP A 351 -5.76 -12.98 -18.57
C ASP A 351 -5.73 -11.44 -18.62
N GLN A 352 -6.75 -10.83 -19.23
CA GLN A 352 -6.88 -9.37 -19.32
C GLN A 352 -7.03 -8.67 -17.96
N TYR A 353 -7.34 -9.40 -16.89
CA TYR A 353 -7.48 -8.84 -15.54
C TYR A 353 -6.22 -8.98 -14.68
N PHE A 354 -5.19 -9.71 -15.14
CA PHE A 354 -3.97 -9.91 -14.36
C PHE A 354 -3.26 -8.58 -14.07
N GLY A 355 -2.87 -8.38 -12.82
CA GLY A 355 -2.25 -7.16 -12.32
C GLY A 355 -3.18 -5.95 -12.17
N LYS A 356 -4.49 -6.11 -12.42
CA LYS A 356 -5.49 -5.06 -12.16
C LYS A 356 -5.86 -5.00 -10.69
N ALA A 357 -6.15 -3.80 -10.21
CA ALA A 357 -6.64 -3.56 -8.86
C ALA A 357 -8.08 -4.05 -8.73
N ILE A 358 -8.32 -4.87 -7.69
CA ILE A 358 -9.64 -5.40 -7.37
C ILE A 358 -10.16 -4.91 -6.02
N GLY A 359 -9.30 -4.37 -5.16
CA GLY A 359 -9.72 -3.82 -3.88
C GLY A 359 -8.63 -3.06 -3.15
N VAL A 360 -9.01 -2.50 -2.00
CA VAL A 360 -8.12 -1.84 -1.05
C VAL A 360 -8.20 -2.56 0.28
N HIS A 361 -7.08 -3.03 0.80
CA HIS A 361 -7.02 -3.66 2.11
C HIS A 361 -7.39 -2.66 3.22
N ALA A 362 -8.34 -3.01 4.07
CA ALA A 362 -8.82 -2.14 5.15
C ALA A 362 -8.42 -2.62 6.56
N GLY A 363 -8.02 -3.88 6.70
CA GLY A 363 -7.56 -4.42 7.98
C GLY A 363 -8.06 -5.83 8.22
N ALA A 364 -8.09 -6.22 9.49
CA ALA A 364 -8.43 -7.55 9.96
C ALA A 364 -9.61 -7.53 10.93
N HIS A 365 -10.47 -8.53 10.80
CA HIS A 365 -11.46 -8.85 11.80
C HIS A 365 -10.87 -9.89 12.77
N LYS A 366 -10.94 -9.60 14.06
CA LYS A 366 -10.56 -10.53 15.14
C LYS A 366 -11.77 -10.77 16.04
N THR A 367 -12.24 -12.00 16.06
CA THR A 367 -13.34 -12.39 16.94
C THR A 367 -12.84 -12.39 18.39
N LYS A 368 -13.38 -11.51 19.24
CA LYS A 368 -13.03 -11.48 20.66
C LYS A 368 -13.44 -12.82 21.28
N THR A 369 -12.45 -13.60 21.74
CA THR A 369 -12.75 -14.73 22.64
C THR A 369 -13.28 -14.15 23.95
N THR A 370 -14.60 -14.19 24.14
CA THR A 370 -15.17 -14.07 25.48
C THR A 370 -14.75 -15.33 26.22
N THR A 371 -13.76 -15.21 27.09
CA THR A 371 -13.30 -16.31 27.95
C THR A 371 -14.37 -16.57 29.00
N ASP A 372 -15.48 -17.20 28.60
CA ASP A 372 -16.43 -17.74 29.56
C ASP A 372 -15.76 -18.93 30.25
N ASN A 373 -15.30 -18.70 31.48
CA ASN A 373 -14.51 -19.62 32.31
C ASN A 373 -15.19 -20.97 32.66
N THR A 374 -16.32 -21.34 32.03
CA THR A 374 -17.23 -22.35 32.59
C THR A 374 -17.59 -23.54 31.72
N ARG A 375 -17.13 -23.71 30.47
CA ARG A 375 -17.45 -24.92 29.69
C ARG A 375 -16.32 -25.37 28.78
N ALA A 376 -16.21 -26.70 28.65
CA ALA A 376 -15.24 -27.42 27.84
C ALA A 376 -15.00 -26.71 26.50
N ARG A 377 -13.74 -26.34 26.26
CA ARG A 377 -13.25 -25.76 25.00
C ARG A 377 -13.61 -26.69 23.85
N SER A 378 -14.72 -26.42 23.18
CA SER A 378 -14.86 -26.78 21.77
C SER A 378 -13.88 -25.89 21.03
N GLU A 379 -12.96 -26.50 20.28
CA GLU A 379 -12.05 -25.81 19.34
C GLU A 379 -12.84 -25.27 18.16
N SER A 380 -13.81 -24.40 18.42
CA SER A 380 -14.35 -23.50 17.42
C SER A 380 -13.19 -22.66 16.92
N SER A 381 -12.64 -23.02 15.76
CA SER A 381 -11.59 -22.29 15.07
C SER A 381 -11.93 -20.80 15.08
N LYS A 382 -11.14 -20.00 15.80
CA LYS A 382 -11.29 -18.54 15.80
C LYS A 382 -11.04 -18.08 14.37
N ALA A 383 -12.07 -17.61 13.68
CA ALA A 383 -11.87 -17.09 12.33
C ALA A 383 -11.40 -15.63 12.46
N ASN A 384 -10.08 -15.48 12.44
CA ASN A 384 -9.46 -14.20 12.13
C ASN A 384 -9.35 -14.14 10.61
N PHE A 385 -9.76 -13.04 9.99
CA PHE A 385 -9.63 -12.86 8.54
C PHE A 385 -9.35 -11.41 8.18
N ASN A 386 -8.67 -11.22 7.06
CA ASN A 386 -8.42 -9.91 6.49
C ASN A 386 -9.56 -9.52 5.56
N ILE A 387 -9.80 -8.21 5.44
CA ILE A 387 -10.83 -7.67 4.56
C ILE A 387 -10.27 -6.62 3.62
N ALA A 388 -10.88 -6.53 2.44
CA ALA A 388 -10.65 -5.49 1.47
C ALA A 388 -11.99 -5.02 0.87
N PHE A 389 -12.06 -3.73 0.55
CA PHE A 389 -13.20 -3.12 -0.12
C PHE A 389 -13.00 -3.19 -1.63
N ALA A 390 -14.05 -3.60 -2.33
CA ALA A 390 -14.07 -3.83 -3.78
C ALA A 390 -13.82 -2.53 -4.56
N LEU A 391 -13.08 -2.64 -5.67
CA LEU A 391 -12.82 -1.55 -6.62
C LEU A 391 -13.57 -1.73 -7.96
N ALA A 392 -14.42 -2.76 -8.10
CA ALA A 392 -15.17 -2.98 -9.33
C ALA A 392 -16.02 -1.75 -9.68
N GLY A 393 -15.78 -1.19 -10.88
CA GLY A 393 -16.48 0.01 -11.35
C GLY A 393 -16.10 1.31 -10.64
N PHE A 394 -15.08 1.31 -9.78
CA PHE A 394 -14.59 2.52 -9.10
C PHE A 394 -14.22 3.63 -10.10
N ALA A 395 -13.45 3.28 -11.13
CA ALA A 395 -13.05 4.23 -12.17
C ALA A 395 -14.23 4.71 -13.04
N ASP A 396 -15.34 3.95 -13.10
CA ASP A 396 -16.54 4.37 -13.84
C ASP A 396 -17.39 5.35 -13.03
N LYS A 397 -17.51 5.15 -11.71
CA LYS A 397 -18.22 6.05 -10.79
C LYS A 397 -17.58 7.44 -10.76
N GLU A 398 -16.25 7.52 -10.76
CA GLU A 398 -15.52 8.79 -10.68
C GLU A 398 -15.50 9.60 -11.99
N LYS A 399 -15.82 9.00 -13.15
CA LYS A 399 -15.96 9.74 -14.42
C LYS A 399 -17.05 10.81 -14.38
N TYR A 400 -18.04 10.63 -13.52
CA TYR A 400 -19.27 11.44 -13.51
C TYR A 400 -19.29 12.51 -12.42
N LYS A 401 -18.24 12.67 -11.61
CA LYS A 401 -18.14 13.85 -10.75
C LYS A 401 -17.84 15.07 -11.63
N PRO A 402 -18.77 16.04 -11.75
CA PRO A 402 -18.46 17.28 -12.43
C PRO A 402 -17.26 17.94 -11.74
N PRO A 403 -16.37 18.62 -12.47
CA PRO A 403 -15.31 19.40 -11.83
C PRO A 403 -15.94 20.35 -10.81
N PRO A 404 -15.30 20.56 -9.65
CA PRO A 404 -15.79 21.54 -8.67
C PRO A 404 -15.99 22.87 -9.40
N SER A 405 -17.20 23.43 -9.31
CA SER A 405 -17.50 24.71 -9.95
C SER A 405 -16.57 25.78 -9.38
N GLU A 406 -15.86 26.51 -10.24
CA GLU A 406 -14.98 27.64 -9.89
C GLU A 406 -15.67 28.77 -9.09
N THR A 407 -16.96 28.63 -8.78
CA THR A 407 -17.74 29.62 -8.02
C THR A 407 -17.59 29.54 -6.51
N ASP A 408 -16.94 28.51 -5.97
CA ASP A 408 -16.79 28.33 -4.51
C ASP A 408 -15.48 28.92 -3.94
N GLU A 409 -14.64 29.55 -4.76
CA GLU A 409 -13.56 30.43 -4.29
C GLU A 409 -14.02 31.90 -4.34
N LYS A 410 -14.80 32.34 -3.34
CA LYS A 410 -14.98 33.77 -3.03
C LYS A 410 -14.96 34.06 -1.54
#